data_AF-K3WID2-F1
#
_entry.id   AF-K3WID2-F1
#
_cell.length_a   1.000
_cell.length_b   1.000
_cell.length_c   1.000
_cell.angle_alpha   90.00
_cell.angle_beta   90.00
_cell.angle_gamma   90.00
#
_symmetry.space_group_name_H-M   'P 1'
#
loop_
_entity.id
_entity.type
_entity.pdbx_description
1 polymer ?
#
loop_
_entity_poly.entity_id
_entity_poly.type
_entity_poly.pdbx_seq_one_letter_code
_entity_poly.pdbx_strand_id
1 'polypeptide(L)'
;MGGNQSRVEASDVETEIKNHGERQGEATASINLTPALVAQLNDKSPAEPAAAQRHAVTLTPEQEAFVKKQVQDAYLKGASDFRKDLEAKQKKQAESAPAAVDPTKQAQHAKELEAKENARVQRLVDEINRKKYRAPLNDVQCSPERDACLQCYRDKQSDILQCKEVADAFIRCSQQTTEQFVKDN
;
A
#
# COMPACT_ATOMS: atom_id res chain seq x y z
N MET A 1 -26.97 -33.94 22.04
CA MET A 1 -25.59 -33.75 22.53
C MET A 1 -24.66 -34.15 21.40
N GLY A 2 -24.06 -33.31 20.55
CA GLY A 2 -23.98 -31.87 20.35
C GLY A 2 -22.98 -31.73 19.20
N GLY A 3 -23.45 -31.41 18.00
CA GLY A 3 -22.62 -31.30 16.79
C GLY A 3 -22.45 -29.83 16.42
N ASN A 4 -21.29 -29.26 16.73
CA ASN A 4 -20.97 -27.88 16.35
C ASN A 4 -20.42 -27.86 14.93
N GLN A 5 -21.28 -27.56 13.94
CA GLN A 5 -20.83 -27.10 12.63
C GLN A 5 -20.66 -25.59 12.70
N SER A 6 -19.40 -25.15 12.71
CA SER A 6 -19.00 -23.75 12.51
C SER A 6 -19.30 -23.36 11.07
N ARG A 7 -20.35 -22.56 10.87
CA ARG A 7 -20.59 -21.85 9.61
C ARG A 7 -20.04 -20.44 9.79
N VAL A 8 -18.97 -20.14 9.08
CA VAL A 8 -18.39 -18.79 8.99
C VAL A 8 -19.37 -17.93 8.20
N GLU A 9 -20.12 -17.07 8.88
CA GLU A 9 -20.77 -15.92 8.25
C GLU A 9 -19.69 -14.87 7.99
N ALA A 10 -19.40 -14.61 6.72
CA ALA A 10 -18.62 -13.45 6.31
C ALA A 10 -19.49 -12.21 6.59
N SER A 11 -19.27 -11.59 7.74
CA SER A 11 -19.73 -10.23 8.00
C SER A 11 -18.72 -9.28 7.33
N ASP A 12 -19.13 -8.68 6.22
CA ASP A 12 -18.46 -7.53 5.59
C ASP A 12 -18.58 -6.30 6.50
N VAL A 13 -17.83 -6.31 7.61
CA VAL A 13 -17.64 -5.15 8.49
C VAL A 13 -16.15 -5.05 8.78
N GLU A 14 -15.37 -4.62 7.79
CA GLU A 14 -14.02 -4.07 8.01
C GLU A 14 -13.51 -3.39 6.74
N THR A 15 -14.11 -2.25 6.40
CA THR A 15 -13.42 -1.18 5.66
C THR A 15 -13.18 0.01 6.59
N GLU A 16 -12.56 -0.24 7.74
CA GLU A 16 -11.97 0.82 8.56
C GLU A 16 -10.58 1.16 8.02
N ILE A 17 -10.53 2.08 7.06
CA ILE A 17 -9.32 2.86 6.79
C ILE A 17 -9.16 3.84 7.94
N LYS A 18 -8.32 3.49 8.92
CA LYS A 18 -7.84 4.40 9.97
C LYS A 18 -7.16 5.61 9.34
N ASN A 19 -7.91 6.68 9.12
CA ASN A 19 -7.36 8.01 8.91
C ASN A 19 -7.15 8.66 10.28
N HIS A 20 -5.94 8.53 10.81
CA HIS A 20 -5.46 9.47 11.81
C HIS A 20 -5.22 10.82 11.12
N GLY A 21 -6.13 11.75 11.39
CA GLY A 21 -6.00 13.13 10.95
C GLY A 21 -6.89 13.99 11.84
N GLU A 22 -6.35 14.38 13.00
CA GLU A 22 -6.91 15.47 13.80
C GLU A 22 -6.99 16.74 12.92
N ARG A 23 -8.17 17.01 12.38
CA ARG A 23 -8.55 18.33 11.88
C ARG A 23 -9.76 18.78 12.67
N GLN A 24 -9.48 19.50 13.76
CA GLN A 24 -10.46 20.36 14.41
C GLN A 24 -10.95 21.39 13.38
N GLY A 25 -12.27 21.44 13.12
CA GLY A 25 -12.93 22.67 12.70
C GLY A 25 -13.65 22.75 11.34
N GLU A 26 -13.89 21.67 10.60
CA GLU A 26 -14.72 21.75 9.38
C GLU A 26 -16.15 21.25 9.63
N ALA A 27 -17.13 22.16 9.54
CA ALA A 27 -18.54 21.81 9.52
C ALA A 27 -18.85 21.03 8.23
N THR A 28 -18.83 19.71 8.30
CA THR A 28 -19.23 18.86 7.18
C THR A 28 -20.75 18.81 7.09
N ALA A 29 -21.34 19.55 6.15
CA ALA A 29 -22.73 19.36 5.78
C ALA A 29 -22.81 18.24 4.72
N SER A 30 -23.39 17.09 5.07
CA SER A 30 -23.73 16.05 4.11
C SER A 30 -25.11 16.34 3.52
N ILE A 31 -25.18 16.53 2.19
CA ILE A 31 -26.45 16.66 1.47
C ILE A 31 -26.82 15.27 0.95
N ASN A 32 -27.89 14.70 1.50
CA ASN A 32 -28.44 13.45 0.98
C ASN A 32 -29.30 13.77 -0.25
N LEU A 33 -28.80 13.39 -1.43
CA LEU A 33 -29.52 13.55 -2.69
C LEU A 33 -30.68 12.55 -2.74
N THR A 34 -31.92 13.04 -2.68
CA THR A 34 -33.09 12.20 -2.92
C THR A 34 -33.29 11.95 -4.41
N PRO A 35 -33.85 10.79 -4.81
CA PRO A 35 -34.12 10.49 -6.22
C PRO A 35 -34.97 11.55 -6.93
N ALA A 36 -35.84 12.26 -6.20
CA ALA A 36 -36.62 13.38 -6.72
C ALA A 36 -35.76 14.61 -7.10
N LEU A 37 -34.70 14.89 -6.34
CA LEU A 37 -33.76 15.97 -6.63
C LEU A 37 -32.86 15.62 -7.83
N VAL A 38 -32.48 14.36 -7.95
CA VAL A 38 -31.72 13.84 -9.09
C VAL A 38 -32.55 13.87 -10.38
N ALA A 39 -33.85 13.55 -10.29
CA ALA A 39 -34.78 13.66 -11.41
C ALA A 39 -34.92 15.13 -11.88
N GLN A 40 -35.01 16.10 -10.96
CA GLN A 40 -35.04 17.53 -11.32
C GLN A 40 -33.75 18.04 -11.99
N LEU A 41 -32.60 17.45 -11.66
CA LEU A 41 -31.31 17.82 -12.25
C LEU A 41 -31.10 17.20 -13.64
N ASN A 42 -31.67 16.02 -13.89
CA ASN A 42 -31.47 15.26 -15.12
C ASN A 42 -32.58 15.45 -16.16
N ASP A 43 -33.83 15.67 -15.75
CA ASP A 43 -34.94 15.89 -16.67
C ASP A 43 -35.03 17.35 -17.08
N LYS A 44 -34.37 17.66 -18.20
CA LYS A 44 -34.68 18.83 -19.00
C LYS A 44 -35.98 18.55 -19.78
N SER A 45 -37.14 18.82 -19.20
CA SER A 45 -38.41 18.88 -19.96
C SER A 45 -39.24 20.12 -19.60
N PRO A 46 -39.96 20.69 -20.59
CA PRO A 46 -40.53 22.03 -20.51
C PRO A 46 -41.84 21.98 -19.75
N ALA A 47 -41.88 22.67 -18.63
CA ALA A 47 -43.12 23.05 -17.97
C ALA A 47 -42.99 24.52 -17.58
N GLU A 48 -43.45 25.41 -18.47
CA GLU A 48 -44.06 26.66 -18.01
C GLU A 48 -45.32 26.27 -17.23
N PRO A 49 -45.57 26.91 -16.07
CA PRO A 49 -46.14 28.24 -16.10
C PRO A 49 -45.54 29.22 -15.08
N ALA A 50 -45.79 30.50 -15.37
CA ALA A 50 -45.63 31.68 -14.51
C ALA A 50 -44.21 32.28 -14.43
N ALA A 51 -43.96 33.18 -15.39
CA ALA A 51 -43.44 34.52 -15.14
C ALA A 51 -42.30 34.65 -14.12
N ALA A 52 -41.10 34.27 -14.52
CA ALA A 52 -39.90 34.96 -14.07
C ALA A 52 -39.23 35.55 -15.32
N GLN A 53 -39.65 36.77 -15.67
CA GLN A 53 -38.92 37.62 -16.59
C GLN A 53 -37.46 37.66 -16.13
N ARG A 54 -36.58 36.92 -16.81
CA ARG A 54 -35.18 37.28 -16.85
C ARG A 54 -35.14 38.61 -17.60
N HIS A 55 -35.25 39.71 -16.88
CA HIS A 55 -34.95 41.02 -17.42
C HIS A 55 -33.51 40.95 -17.94
N ALA A 56 -33.35 40.82 -19.25
CA ALA A 56 -32.13 41.24 -19.90
C ALA A 56 -32.08 42.76 -19.66
N VAL A 57 -31.37 43.17 -18.61
CA VAL A 57 -31.17 44.59 -18.29
C VAL A 57 -30.49 45.17 -19.52
N THR A 58 -31.26 45.89 -20.33
CA THR A 58 -30.72 46.62 -21.48
C THR A 58 -30.06 47.86 -20.88
N LEU A 59 -28.78 47.73 -20.56
CA LEU A 59 -28.00 48.81 -19.97
C LEU A 59 -27.98 49.98 -20.95
N THR A 60 -28.19 51.19 -20.45
CA THR A 60 -27.98 52.39 -21.28
C THR A 60 -26.48 52.48 -21.64
N PRO A 61 -26.11 53.09 -22.77
CA PRO A 61 -24.70 53.19 -23.18
C PRO A 61 -23.79 53.83 -22.12
N GLU A 62 -24.35 54.72 -21.29
CA GLU A 62 -23.64 55.31 -20.14
C GLU A 62 -23.42 54.31 -19.00
N GLN A 63 -24.40 53.45 -18.71
CA GLN A 63 -24.27 52.39 -17.70
C GLN A 63 -23.26 51.33 -18.17
N GLU A 64 -23.24 50.98 -19.45
CA GLU A 64 -22.23 50.06 -19.99
C GLU A 64 -20.81 50.61 -19.87
N ALA A 65 -20.61 51.90 -20.13
CA ALA A 65 -19.31 52.54 -19.99
C ALA A 65 -18.84 52.55 -18.52
N PHE A 66 -19.75 52.81 -17.58
CA PHE A 66 -19.46 52.76 -16.15
C PHE A 66 -19.08 51.34 -15.69
N VAL A 67 -19.85 50.33 -16.09
CA VAL A 67 -19.56 48.93 -15.77
C VAL A 67 -18.22 48.49 -16.38
N LYS A 68 -17.94 48.86 -17.63
CA LYS A 68 -16.64 48.56 -18.28
C LYS A 68 -15.47 49.18 -17.51
N LYS A 69 -15.61 50.43 -17.07
CA LYS A 69 -14.59 51.10 -16.26
C LYS A 69 -14.39 50.42 -14.91
N GLN A 70 -15.48 50.06 -14.22
CA GLN A 70 -15.42 49.34 -12.95
C GLN A 70 -14.74 47.96 -13.09
N VAL A 71 -15.01 47.25 -14.17
CA VAL A 71 -14.36 45.95 -14.48
C VAL A 71 -12.87 46.13 -14.74
N GLN A 72 -12.48 47.16 -15.49
CA GLN A 72 -11.06 47.47 -15.74
C GLN A 72 -10.31 47.83 -14.45
N ASP A 73 -10.89 48.68 -13.61
CA ASP A 73 -10.31 49.07 -12.33
C ASP A 73 -10.18 47.86 -11.39
N ALA A 74 -11.18 46.98 -11.35
CA ALA A 74 -11.13 45.74 -10.59
C ALA A 74 -10.02 44.79 -11.08
N TYR A 75 -9.83 44.68 -12.40
CA TYR A 75 -8.77 43.87 -12.99
C TYR A 75 -7.37 44.40 -12.64
N LEU A 76 -7.15 45.70 -12.78
CA LEU A 76 -5.87 46.34 -12.44
C LEU A 76 -5.55 46.19 -10.96
N LYS A 77 -6.54 46.38 -10.09
CA LYS A 77 -6.39 46.18 -8.65
C LYS A 77 -6.05 44.73 -8.32
N GLY A 78 -6.78 43.77 -8.87
CA GLY A 78 -6.52 42.34 -8.69
C GLY A 78 -5.11 41.92 -9.14
N ALA A 79 -4.65 42.44 -10.28
CA ALA A 79 -3.28 42.19 -10.76
C ALA A 79 -2.21 42.74 -9.80
N SER A 80 -2.45 43.92 -9.21
CA SER A 80 -1.53 44.52 -8.24
C SER A 80 -1.52 43.77 -6.90
N ASP A 81 -2.69 43.31 -6.44
CA ASP A 81 -2.83 42.57 -5.19
C ASP A 81 -2.21 41.17 -5.31
N PHE A 82 -2.34 40.51 -6.46
CA PHE A 82 -1.69 39.23 -6.71
C PHE A 82 -0.15 39.35 -6.70
N ARG A 83 0.40 40.43 -7.27
CA ARG A 83 1.86 40.69 -7.21
C ARG A 83 2.33 40.87 -5.78
N LYS A 84 1.60 41.65 -4.97
CA LYS A 84 1.92 41.86 -3.55
C LYS A 84 1.81 40.57 -2.75
N ASP A 85 0.82 39.72 -3.02
CA ASP A 85 0.65 38.43 -2.35
C ASP A 85 1.79 37.46 -2.71
N LEU A 86 2.23 37.44 -3.98
CA LEU A 86 3.41 36.68 -4.39
C LEU A 86 4.68 37.17 -3.69
N GLU A 87 4.91 38.48 -3.62
CA GLU A 87 6.05 39.06 -2.89
C GLU A 87 5.99 38.76 -1.39
N ALA A 88 4.80 38.84 -0.78
CA ALA A 88 4.61 38.49 0.63
C ALA A 88 4.85 37.00 0.89
N LYS A 89 4.40 36.12 -0.01
CA LYS A 89 4.66 34.67 0.05
C LYS A 89 6.14 34.36 -0.13
N GLN A 90 6.82 35.01 -1.07
CA GLN A 90 8.27 34.85 -1.27
C GLN A 90 9.06 35.35 -0.06
N LYS A 91 8.70 36.50 0.52
CA LYS A 91 9.32 36.99 1.75
C LYS A 91 9.11 36.05 2.93
N LYS A 92 7.88 35.57 3.13
CA LYS A 92 7.58 34.54 4.14
C LYS A 92 8.35 33.25 3.88
N GLN A 93 8.50 32.83 2.63
CA GLN A 93 9.26 31.64 2.26
C GLN A 93 10.78 31.81 2.41
N ALA A 94 11.30 33.03 2.25
CA ALA A 94 12.69 33.36 2.53
C ALA A 94 12.96 33.48 4.04
N GLU A 95 12.00 33.98 4.82
CA GLU A 95 12.07 34.05 6.29
C GLU A 95 11.83 32.70 6.98
N SER A 96 11.08 31.80 6.33
CA SER A 96 10.85 30.41 6.77
C SER A 96 11.72 29.39 6.06
N ALA A 97 12.63 29.83 5.18
CA ALA A 97 13.69 28.97 4.69
C ALA A 97 14.48 28.52 5.92
N PRO A 98 14.52 27.21 6.25
CA PRO A 98 15.34 26.77 7.36
C PRO A 98 16.76 27.20 7.04
N ALA A 99 17.35 28.02 7.92
CA ALA A 99 18.76 28.37 7.86
C ALA A 99 19.53 27.10 7.52
N ALA A 100 20.25 27.12 6.39
CA ALA A 100 20.90 25.97 5.76
C ALA A 100 21.15 24.85 6.76
N VAL A 101 20.27 23.82 6.76
CA VAL A 101 20.42 22.70 7.68
C VAL A 101 21.79 22.11 7.41
N ASP A 102 22.65 22.16 8.41
CA ASP A 102 24.02 21.67 8.31
C ASP A 102 23.98 20.24 7.71
N PRO A 103 24.53 20.03 6.50
CA PRO A 103 24.36 18.78 5.78
C PRO A 103 24.91 17.60 6.58
N THR A 104 25.85 17.84 7.49
CA THR A 104 26.39 16.82 8.39
C THR A 104 25.38 16.35 9.43
N LYS A 105 24.61 17.26 10.04
CA LYS A 105 23.56 16.92 11.01
C LYS A 105 22.38 16.23 10.35
N GLN A 106 22.02 16.65 9.14
CA GLN A 106 20.99 15.99 8.36
C GLN A 106 21.41 14.56 7.96
N ALA A 107 22.66 14.37 7.55
CA ALA A 107 23.19 13.05 7.23
C ALA A 107 23.26 12.13 8.46
N GLN A 108 23.62 12.66 9.63
CA GLN A 108 23.63 11.89 10.88
C GLN A 108 22.20 11.48 11.30
N HIS A 109 21.25 12.40 11.23
CA HIS A 109 19.85 12.11 11.53
C HIS A 109 19.26 11.09 10.56
N ALA A 110 19.57 11.20 9.26
CA ALA A 110 19.15 10.21 8.26
C ALA A 110 19.71 8.81 8.57
N LYS A 111 21.00 8.70 8.90
CA LYS A 111 21.63 7.43 9.29
C LYS A 111 21.00 6.82 10.54
N GLU A 112 20.64 7.64 11.53
CA GLU A 112 19.98 7.15 12.74
C GLU A 112 18.58 6.60 12.44
N LEU A 113 17.82 7.26 11.57
CA LEU A 113 16.53 6.76 11.12
C LEU A 113 16.66 5.47 10.31
N GLU A 114 17.61 5.40 9.39
CA GLU A 114 17.92 4.19 8.63
C GLU A 114 18.28 3.02 9.55
N ALA A 115 19.11 3.25 10.58
CA ALA A 115 19.48 2.22 11.54
C ALA A 115 18.28 1.73 12.36
N LYS A 116 17.37 2.62 12.77
CA LYS A 116 16.15 2.26 13.50
C LYS A 116 15.21 1.42 12.64
N GLU A 117 15.01 1.80 11.38
CA GLU A 117 14.16 1.03 10.46
C GLU A 117 14.78 -0.32 10.10
N ASN A 118 16.10 -0.38 9.86
CA ASN A 118 16.80 -1.64 9.64
C ASN A 118 16.63 -2.58 10.83
N ALA A 119 16.76 -2.09 12.06
CA ALA A 119 16.54 -2.91 13.26
C ALA A 119 15.08 -3.42 13.36
N ARG A 120 14.10 -2.60 12.96
CA ARG A 120 12.69 -3.00 12.92
C ARG A 120 12.43 -4.08 11.87
N VAL A 121 12.98 -3.91 10.65
CA VAL A 121 12.87 -4.90 9.57
C VAL A 121 13.52 -6.21 9.97
N GLN A 122 14.70 -6.18 10.60
CA GLN A 122 15.40 -7.37 11.06
C GLN A 122 14.53 -8.18 12.04
N ARG A 123 13.93 -7.51 13.04
CA ARG A 123 13.01 -8.16 13.99
C ARG A 123 11.79 -8.77 13.30
N LEU A 124 11.22 -8.07 12.33
CA LEU A 124 10.09 -8.57 11.57
C LEU A 124 10.47 -9.79 10.72
N VAL A 125 11.65 -9.78 10.09
CA VAL A 125 12.18 -10.92 9.34
C VAL A 125 12.41 -12.12 10.27
N ASP A 126 12.97 -11.90 11.44
CA ASP A 126 13.17 -12.96 12.44
C ASP A 126 11.84 -13.53 12.93
N GLU A 127 10.85 -12.67 13.18
CA GLU A 127 9.50 -13.08 13.57
C GLU A 127 8.81 -13.86 12.44
N ILE A 128 8.92 -13.40 11.19
CA ILE A 128 8.40 -14.11 10.03
C ILE A 128 9.11 -15.45 9.84
N ASN A 129 10.44 -15.50 10.01
CA ASN A 129 11.20 -16.75 9.92
C ASN A 129 10.86 -17.72 11.04
N ARG A 130 10.51 -17.24 12.23
CA ARG A 130 10.01 -18.08 13.33
C ARG A 130 8.59 -18.56 13.07
N LYS A 131 7.71 -17.70 12.55
CA LYS A 131 6.30 -18.03 12.27
C LYS A 131 6.13 -18.91 11.04
N LYS A 132 6.94 -18.71 10.01
CA LYS A 132 7.03 -19.61 8.86
C LYS A 132 7.83 -20.82 9.30
N TYR A 133 7.15 -21.88 9.68
CA TYR A 133 7.76 -23.18 9.94
C TYR A 133 8.69 -23.54 8.76
N ARG A 134 10.01 -23.41 8.96
CA ARG A 134 10.97 -24.16 8.16
C ARG A 134 11.04 -25.53 8.81
N ALA A 135 10.46 -26.52 8.14
CA ALA A 135 10.72 -27.91 8.48
C ALA A 135 12.24 -28.07 8.61
N PRO A 136 12.75 -28.66 9.70
CA PRO A 136 14.14 -29.07 9.76
C PRO A 136 14.42 -29.85 8.46
N LEU A 137 15.40 -29.37 7.70
CA LEU A 137 15.91 -30.14 6.57
C LEU A 137 16.63 -31.33 7.21
N ASN A 138 15.87 -32.37 7.55
CA ASN A 138 16.44 -33.63 7.96
C ASN A 138 17.27 -34.10 6.77
N ASP A 139 18.54 -34.39 7.04
CA ASP A 139 19.39 -34.96 6.02
C ASP A 139 18.73 -36.25 5.52
N VAL A 140 18.80 -36.47 4.21
CA VAL A 140 18.15 -37.63 3.60
C VAL A 140 18.86 -38.86 4.16
N GLN A 141 18.13 -39.67 4.93
CA GLN A 141 18.66 -40.89 5.53
C GLN A 141 19.29 -41.76 4.43
N CYS A 142 20.46 -42.33 4.73
CA CYS A 142 21.26 -43.13 3.80
C CYS A 142 21.88 -42.37 2.60
N SER A 143 22.08 -41.05 2.72
CA SER A 143 22.75 -40.25 1.69
C SER A 143 24.18 -40.72 1.34
N PRO A 144 25.08 -41.08 2.29
CA PRO A 144 26.44 -41.48 1.92
C PRO A 144 26.47 -42.85 1.22
N GLU A 145 25.61 -43.80 1.59
CA GLU A 145 25.50 -45.11 0.94
C GLU A 145 24.92 -44.97 -0.47
N ARG A 146 23.97 -44.06 -0.65
CA ARG A 146 23.40 -43.75 -1.97
C ARG A 146 24.46 -43.16 -2.90
N ASP A 147 25.24 -42.20 -2.41
CA ASP A 147 26.26 -41.53 -3.20
C ASP A 147 27.42 -42.49 -3.53
N ALA A 148 27.81 -43.37 -2.60
CA ALA A 148 28.76 -44.45 -2.86
C ALA A 148 28.28 -45.45 -3.92
N CYS A 149 26.98 -45.82 -3.91
CA CYS A 149 26.40 -46.67 -4.95
C CYS A 149 26.48 -45.99 -6.33
N LEU A 150 26.10 -44.71 -6.39
CA LEU A 150 26.12 -43.94 -7.63
C LEU A 150 27.55 -43.74 -8.15
N GLN A 151 28.51 -43.53 -7.25
CA GLN A 151 29.93 -43.47 -7.61
C GLN A 151 30.41 -44.81 -8.17
N CYS A 152 30.09 -45.93 -7.52
CA CYS A 152 30.48 -47.25 -8.02
C CYS A 152 29.89 -47.54 -9.42
N TYR A 153 28.63 -47.18 -9.67
CA TYR A 153 28.03 -47.34 -11.00
C TYR A 153 28.65 -46.41 -12.05
N ARG A 154 29.11 -45.22 -11.67
CA ARG A 154 29.83 -44.32 -12.56
C ARG A 154 31.21 -44.85 -12.93
N ASP A 155 31.90 -45.47 -11.97
CA ASP A 155 33.26 -45.97 -12.14
C ASP A 155 33.29 -47.33 -12.86
N LYS A 156 32.28 -48.18 -12.63
CA LYS A 156 32.21 -49.56 -13.15
C LYS A 156 31.03 -49.77 -14.11
N GLN A 157 30.95 -48.92 -15.14
CA GLN A 157 29.86 -48.98 -16.15
C GLN A 157 29.81 -50.30 -16.93
N SER A 158 30.95 -50.97 -17.09
CA SER A 158 31.03 -52.25 -17.80
C SER A 158 30.59 -53.45 -16.96
N ASP A 159 30.65 -53.35 -15.63
CA ASP A 159 30.49 -54.51 -14.74
C ASP A 159 29.80 -54.12 -13.41
N ILE A 160 28.51 -53.87 -13.52
CA ILE A 160 27.60 -53.39 -12.46
C ILE A 160 27.57 -54.35 -11.25
N LEU A 161 27.81 -55.65 -11.47
CA LEU A 161 27.81 -56.68 -10.43
C LEU A 161 28.91 -56.47 -9.37
N GLN A 162 29.98 -55.76 -9.71
CA GLN A 162 31.04 -55.43 -8.75
C GLN A 162 30.59 -54.40 -7.71
N CYS A 163 29.47 -53.70 -7.95
CA CYS A 163 28.87 -52.74 -7.01
C CYS A 163 27.86 -53.37 -6.05
N LYS A 164 27.71 -54.71 -6.07
CA LYS A 164 26.76 -55.44 -5.22
C LYS A 164 26.94 -55.11 -3.74
N GLU A 165 28.17 -55.06 -3.23
CA GLU A 165 28.42 -54.84 -1.81
C GLU A 165 27.97 -53.43 -1.35
N VAL A 166 28.16 -52.44 -2.22
CA VAL A 166 27.74 -51.04 -1.96
C VAL A 166 26.22 -50.93 -2.07
N ALA A 167 25.62 -51.60 -3.06
CA ALA A 167 24.17 -51.69 -3.21
C ALA A 167 23.49 -52.38 -2.02
N ASP A 168 24.07 -53.48 -1.52
CA ASP A 168 23.59 -54.19 -0.33
C ASP A 168 23.75 -53.33 0.94
N ALA A 169 24.77 -52.48 1.02
CA ALA A 169 24.91 -51.50 2.10
C ALA A 169 23.78 -50.45 2.07
N PHE A 170 23.44 -49.92 0.90
CA PHE A 170 22.31 -48.98 0.74
C PHE A 170 20.96 -49.62 1.07
N ILE A 171 20.74 -50.88 0.66
CA ILE A 171 19.52 -51.62 0.99
C ILE A 171 19.41 -51.86 2.50
N ARG A 172 20.50 -52.25 3.16
CA ARG A 172 20.52 -52.43 4.63
C ARG A 172 20.21 -51.14 5.37
N CYS A 173 20.81 -50.03 4.94
CA CYS A 173 20.53 -48.73 5.54
C CYS A 173 19.05 -48.35 5.38
N SER A 174 18.49 -48.47 4.16
CA SER A 174 17.08 -48.13 3.92
C SER A 174 16.12 -49.00 4.73
N GLN A 175 16.38 -50.30 4.86
CA GLN A 175 15.59 -51.20 5.70
C GLN A 175 15.64 -50.77 7.17
N GLN A 176 16.83 -50.53 7.73
CA GLN A 176 16.98 -50.10 9.12
C GLN A 176 16.27 -48.76 9.39
N THR A 177 16.36 -47.80 8.48
CA THR A 177 15.66 -46.52 8.61
C THR A 177 14.14 -46.70 8.54
N THR A 178 13.63 -47.53 7.63
CA THR A 178 12.17 -47.80 7.55
C THR A 178 11.65 -48.51 8.80
N GLU A 179 12.42 -49.45 9.35
CA GLU A 179 12.07 -50.13 10.60
C GLU A 179 12.09 -49.20 11.81
N GLN A 180 13.06 -48.27 11.89
CA GLN A 180 13.10 -47.25 12.94
C GLN A 180 11.92 -46.29 12.82
N PHE A 181 11.64 -45.80 11.61
CA PHE A 181 10.51 -44.90 11.39
C PHE A 181 9.16 -45.55 11.75
N VAL A 182 8.97 -46.84 11.46
CA VAL A 182 7.74 -47.58 11.82
C VAL A 182 7.65 -47.87 13.33
N LYS A 183 8.77 -47.95 14.05
CA LYS A 183 8.79 -48.16 15.52
C LYS A 183 8.56 -46.87 16.32
N ASP A 184 8.95 -45.73 15.76
CA ASP A 184 8.85 -44.43 16.42
C ASP A 184 7.49 -43.72 16.20
N ASN A 185 6.62 -44.27 15.34
CA ASN A 185 5.23 -43.83 15.11
C ASN A 185 4.22 -44.82 15.71
#